data_AF-A0A9D8RTP5-F1
#
_entry.id   AF-A0A9D8RTP5-F1
#
_cell.length_a   1.000
_cell.length_b   1.000
_cell.length_c   1.000
_cell.angle_alpha   90.00
_cell.angle_beta   90.00
_cell.angle_gamma   90.00
#
_symmetry.space_group_name_H-M   'P 1'
#
loop_
_entity.id
_entity.type
_entity.pdbx_description
1 polymer ?
#
loop_
_entity_poly.entity_id
_entity_poly.type
_entity_poly.pdbx_seq_one_letter_code
_entity_poly.pdbx_strand_id
1 'polypeptide(L)'
;MRFYGWNILYVIISIFLYITFRFGVEHYLRYTKNSKTFIRKNQQGFWNYWFYLKMRSELNLFYWLNALLLPLTLAYLVLTVSLGWLSFMQIPIAVLSALLCIVQIPSVMLSGKYDNLWYHGKVFLWLRRNPAGGGWDSSLFHIVGLLGIVAFVIYNICSAIL
;
A
#
# COMPACT_ATOMS: atom_id res chain seq x y z
N MET A 1 20.91 10.07 14.26
CA MET A 1 20.94 10.16 12.78
C MET A 1 20.64 8.84 12.06
N ARG A 2 21.14 7.67 12.49
CA ARG A 2 20.89 6.37 11.81
C ARG A 2 19.40 6.02 11.63
N PHE A 3 18.52 6.43 12.56
CA PHE A 3 17.07 6.20 12.49
C PHE A 3 16.33 7.01 11.41
N TYR A 4 16.82 8.20 11.07
CA TYR A 4 16.09 9.12 10.19
C TYR A 4 16.04 8.62 8.74
N GLY A 5 17.15 8.03 8.25
CA GLY A 5 17.21 7.45 6.91
C GLY A 5 16.26 6.27 6.71
N TRP A 6 16.11 5.43 7.75
CA TRP A 6 15.17 4.30 7.75
C TRP A 6 13.72 4.77 7.67
N ASN A 7 13.35 5.80 8.42
CA ASN A 7 12.00 6.35 8.37
C ASN A 7 11.67 6.98 7.01
N ILE A 8 12.62 7.69 6.38
CA ILE A 8 12.45 8.21 5.01
C ILE A 8 12.28 7.07 4.01
N LEU A 9 13.11 6.02 4.09
CA LEU A 9 12.98 4.87 3.20
C LEU A 9 11.59 4.23 3.34
N TYR A 10 11.10 4.09 4.57
CA TYR A 10 9.78 3.53 4.81
C TYR A 10 8.63 4.42 4.30
N VAL A 11 8.77 5.75 4.34
CA VAL A 11 7.84 6.66 3.67
C VAL A 11 7.79 6.37 2.16
N ILE A 12 8.95 6.25 1.50
CA ILE A 12 9.03 5.98 0.06
C ILE A 12 8.35 4.65 -0.27
N ILE A 13 8.65 3.60 0.52
CA ILE A 13 8.00 2.29 0.39
C ILE A 13 6.49 2.43 0.57
N SER A 14 6.04 3.17 1.59
CA SER A 14 4.62 3.35 1.88
C SER A 14 3.85 4.05 0.76
N ILE A 15 4.44 5.09 0.16
CA ILE A 15 3.89 5.78 -1.02
C ILE A 15 3.79 4.81 -2.20
N PHE A 16 4.86 4.03 -2.44
CA PHE A 16 4.86 3.02 -3.50
C PHE A 16 3.75 1.98 -3.29
N LEU A 17 3.62 1.43 -2.08
CA LEU A 17 2.57 0.47 -1.73
C LEU A 17 1.17 1.05 -1.90
N TYR A 18 0.96 2.32 -1.55
CA TYR A 18 -0.30 3.00 -1.77
C TYR A 18 -0.66 3.09 -3.26
N ILE A 19 0.31 3.47 -4.11
CA ILE A 19 0.11 3.51 -5.56
C ILE A 19 -0.21 2.12 -6.10
N THR A 20 0.54 1.10 -5.69
CA THR A 20 0.30 -0.29 -6.10
C THR A 20 -1.09 -0.76 -5.68
N PHE A 21 -1.50 -0.48 -4.44
CA PHE A 21 -2.83 -0.80 -3.94
C PHE A 21 -3.94 -0.17 -4.79
N ARG A 22 -3.75 1.07 -5.28
CA ARG A 22 -4.74 1.72 -6.17
C ARG A 22 -4.86 1.01 -7.53
N PHE A 23 -3.79 0.44 -8.06
CA PHE A 23 -3.89 -0.42 -9.25
C PHE A 23 -4.70 -1.68 -8.95
N GLY A 24 -4.46 -2.34 -7.80
CA GLY A 24 -5.26 -3.47 -7.35
C GLY A 24 -6.75 -3.14 -7.16
N VAL A 25 -7.08 -1.96 -6.66
CA VAL A 25 -8.46 -1.44 -6.55
C VAL A 25 -9.10 -1.32 -7.93
N GLU A 26 -8.38 -0.81 -8.92
CA GLU A 26 -8.90 -0.70 -10.29
C GLU A 26 -9.12 -2.08 -10.92
N HIS A 27 -8.19 -3.02 -10.72
CA HIS A 27 -8.35 -4.41 -11.16
C HIS A 27 -9.53 -5.10 -10.48
N TYR A 28 -9.75 -4.86 -9.19
CA TYR A 28 -10.93 -5.33 -8.48
C TYR A 28 -12.23 -4.79 -9.10
N LEU A 29 -12.31 -3.48 -9.36
CA LEU A 29 -13.50 -2.87 -9.98
C LEU A 29 -13.78 -3.46 -11.37
N ARG A 30 -12.74 -3.73 -12.16
CA ARG A 30 -12.90 -4.39 -13.46
C ARG A 30 -13.33 -5.84 -13.32
N TYR A 31 -12.84 -6.55 -12.30
CA TYR A 31 -13.29 -7.91 -11.98
C TYR A 31 -14.78 -7.95 -11.59
N THR A 32 -15.29 -6.92 -10.90
CA THR A 32 -16.73 -6.77 -10.62
C THR A 32 -17.55 -6.29 -11.82
N LYS A 33 -16.99 -6.34 -13.03
CA LYS A 33 -17.62 -5.97 -14.32
C LYS A 33 -17.90 -4.47 -14.50
N ASN A 34 -17.25 -3.59 -13.72
CA ASN A 34 -17.33 -2.16 -13.99
C ASN A 34 -16.46 -1.80 -15.22
N SER A 35 -17.02 -1.00 -16.13
CA SER A 35 -16.30 -0.57 -17.34
C SER A 35 -15.22 0.47 -17.03
N LYS A 36 -14.17 0.53 -17.85
CA LYS A 36 -13.11 1.56 -17.73
C LYS A 36 -13.69 2.98 -17.73
N THR A 37 -14.70 3.22 -18.57
CA THR A 37 -15.38 4.51 -18.68
C THR A 37 -16.13 4.86 -17.39
N PHE A 38 -16.78 3.87 -16.76
CA PHE A 38 -17.45 4.04 -15.47
C PHE A 38 -16.44 4.43 -14.38
N ILE A 39 -15.32 3.72 -14.29
CA ILE A 39 -14.27 4.00 -13.29
C ILE A 39 -13.73 5.43 -13.48
N ARG A 40 -13.35 5.79 -14.71
CA ARG A 40 -12.82 7.13 -15.03
C ARG A 40 -13.81 8.24 -14.70
N LYS A 41 -15.10 8.06 -15.01
CA LYS A 41 -16.14 9.06 -14.71
C LYS A 41 -16.34 9.23 -13.20
N ASN A 42 -16.33 8.14 -12.44
CA ASN A 42 -16.51 8.19 -10.99
C ASN A 42 -15.25 8.62 -10.22
N GLN A 43 -14.07 8.57 -10.84
CA GLN A 43 -12.83 9.15 -10.31
C GLN A 43 -12.66 10.64 -10.61
N GLN A 44 -13.60 11.29 -11.30
CA GLN A 44 -13.50 12.73 -11.59
C GLN A 44 -13.60 13.57 -10.30
N GLY A 45 -12.66 14.50 -10.15
CA GLY A 45 -12.51 15.38 -8.99
C GLY A 45 -11.49 14.87 -7.98
N PHE A 46 -10.76 15.79 -7.35
CA PHE A 46 -9.62 15.48 -6.47
C PHE A 46 -9.97 14.47 -5.37
N TRP A 47 -11.04 14.73 -4.61
CA TRP A 47 -11.46 13.84 -3.53
C TRP A 47 -11.93 12.47 -4.01
N ASN A 48 -12.64 12.41 -5.14
CA ASN A 48 -13.11 11.15 -5.70
C ASN A 48 -11.95 10.33 -6.28
N TYR A 49 -10.95 11.00 -6.85
CA TYR A 49 -9.76 10.34 -7.37
C TYR A 49 -9.00 9.64 -6.25
N TRP A 50 -8.73 10.35 -5.14
CA TRP A 50 -7.93 9.80 -4.05
C TRP A 50 -8.71 8.89 -3.10
N PHE A 51 -9.99 9.18 -2.81
CA PHE A 51 -10.77 8.45 -1.78
C PHE A 51 -11.84 7.52 -2.35
N TYR A 52 -12.11 7.54 -3.66
CA TYR A 52 -13.14 6.72 -4.29
C TYR A 52 -14.55 6.92 -3.68
N LEU A 53 -14.89 8.13 -3.23
CA LEU A 53 -16.16 8.42 -2.52
C LEU A 53 -17.40 7.95 -3.29
N LYS A 54 -17.43 8.18 -4.61
CA LYS A 54 -18.54 7.77 -5.49
C LYS A 54 -18.64 6.26 -5.75
N MET A 55 -17.61 5.49 -5.40
CA MET A 55 -17.55 4.03 -5.57
C MET A 55 -17.49 3.29 -4.23
N ARG A 56 -17.87 3.95 -3.13
CA ARG A 56 -17.80 3.40 -1.77
C ARG A 56 -18.56 2.08 -1.63
N SER A 57 -19.77 1.99 -2.19
CA SER A 57 -20.62 0.78 -2.14
C SER A 57 -19.99 -0.40 -2.89
N GLU A 58 -19.31 -0.12 -4.00
CA GLU A 58 -18.65 -1.14 -4.83
C GLU A 58 -17.35 -1.66 -4.18
N LEU A 59 -16.66 -0.81 -3.41
CA LEU A 59 -15.32 -1.09 -2.90
C LEU A 59 -15.30 -1.71 -1.50
N ASN A 60 -16.35 -1.53 -0.69
CA ASN A 60 -16.44 -2.09 0.67
C ASN A 60 -15.13 -1.96 1.48
N LEU A 61 -14.43 -3.07 1.73
CA LEU A 61 -13.16 -3.10 2.45
C LEU A 61 -12.04 -2.30 1.76
N PHE A 62 -11.98 -2.31 0.42
CA PHE A 62 -11.00 -1.53 -0.34
C PHE A 62 -11.14 -0.02 -0.09
N TYR A 63 -12.38 0.46 0.06
CA TYR A 63 -12.64 1.86 0.37
C TYR A 63 -12.06 2.24 1.73
N TRP A 64 -12.34 1.43 2.76
CA TRP A 64 -11.85 1.70 4.12
C TRP A 64 -10.33 1.63 4.21
N LEU A 65 -9.72 0.63 3.58
CA LEU A 65 -8.26 0.53 3.51
C LEU A 65 -7.66 1.73 2.79
N ASN A 66 -8.20 2.15 1.64
CA ASN A 66 -7.73 3.35 0.94
C ASN A 66 -7.90 4.63 1.78
N ALA A 67 -9.05 4.79 2.42
CA ALA A 67 -9.39 5.95 3.23
C ALA A 67 -8.54 6.08 4.50
N LEU A 68 -7.98 4.97 5.00
CA LEU A 68 -7.03 4.97 6.11
C LEU A 68 -5.58 5.09 5.62
N LEU A 69 -5.22 4.39 4.56
CA LEU A 69 -3.84 4.28 4.10
C LEU A 69 -3.26 5.61 3.64
N LEU A 70 -4.03 6.44 2.92
CA LEU A 70 -3.56 7.74 2.45
C LEU A 70 -3.32 8.74 3.60
N PRO A 71 -4.29 9.00 4.51
CA PRO A 71 -4.05 9.87 5.66
C PRO A 71 -2.94 9.38 6.57
N LEU A 72 -2.84 8.07 6.85
CA LEU A 72 -1.76 7.53 7.68
C LEU A 72 -0.39 7.70 7.02
N THR A 73 -0.28 7.48 5.71
CA THR A 73 0.97 7.69 4.97
C THR A 73 1.38 9.17 4.99
N LEU A 74 0.43 10.09 4.79
CA LEU A 74 0.69 11.53 4.84
C LEU A 74 1.06 11.99 6.25
N ALA A 75 0.34 11.53 7.28
CA ALA A 75 0.67 11.83 8.68
C ALA A 75 2.07 11.33 9.04
N TYR A 76 2.41 10.11 8.60
CA TYR A 76 3.72 9.52 8.85
C TYR A 76 4.84 10.28 8.14
N LEU A 77 4.63 10.66 6.87
CA LEU A 77 5.54 11.52 6.11
C LEU A 77 5.77 12.85 6.83
N VAL A 78 4.70 13.56 7.18
CA VAL A 78 4.77 14.88 7.82
C VAL A 78 5.51 14.77 9.16
N LEU A 79 5.11 13.84 10.03
CA LEU A 79 5.74 13.65 11.34
C LEU A 79 7.21 13.26 11.22
N THR A 80 7.53 12.33 10.32
CA THR A 80 8.91 11.88 10.09
C THR A 80 9.78 13.04 9.61
N VAL A 81 9.36 13.78 8.58
CA VAL A 81 10.18 14.83 7.96
C VAL A 81 10.31 16.05 8.86
N SER A 82 9.22 16.47 9.53
CA SER A 82 9.23 17.69 10.35
C SER A 82 9.82 17.48 11.75
N LEU A 83 9.53 16.33 12.38
CA LEU A 83 9.78 16.11 13.80
C LEU A 83 10.60 14.84 14.09
N GLY A 84 10.91 13.99 13.10
CA GLY A 84 11.63 12.72 13.29
C GLY A 84 13.09 12.85 13.71
N TRP A 85 13.63 14.07 13.75
CA TRP A 85 14.96 14.37 14.29
C TRP A 85 14.94 14.63 15.81
N LEU A 86 13.77 14.82 16.42
CA LEU A 86 13.59 15.00 17.87
C LEU A 86 13.47 13.63 18.57
N SER A 87 14.24 13.42 19.64
CA SER A 87 14.28 12.12 20.33
C SER A 87 12.95 11.74 21.02
N PHE A 88 12.21 12.70 21.57
CA PHE A 88 10.91 12.40 22.21
C PHE A 88 9.81 12.03 21.20
N MET A 89 9.99 12.35 19.92
CA MET A 89 9.03 12.04 18.85
C MET A 89 9.18 10.62 18.29
N GLN A 90 10.21 9.88 18.70
CA GLN A 90 10.44 8.51 18.20
C GLN A 90 9.30 7.55 18.58
N ILE A 91 8.73 7.67 19.78
CA ILE A 91 7.62 6.81 20.24
C ILE A 91 6.35 7.06 19.40
N PRO A 92 5.85 8.31 19.25
CA PRO A 92 4.73 8.60 18.34
C PRO A 92 4.94 8.12 16.90
N ILE A 93 6.15 8.29 16.35
CA ILE A 93 6.49 7.83 15.00
C ILE A 93 6.44 6.30 14.93
N ALA A 94 6.96 5.59 15.92
CA ALA A 94 6.90 4.12 15.98
C ALA A 94 5.45 3.59 16.11
N VAL A 95 4.60 4.26 16.88
CA VAL A 95 3.17 3.90 16.96
C VAL A 95 2.49 4.10 15.61
N LEU A 96 2.76 5.23 14.95
CA LEU A 96 2.17 5.52 13.65
C LEU A 96 2.66 4.58 12.55
N SER A 97 3.94 4.18 12.57
CA SER A 97 4.47 3.18 11.64
C SER A 97 3.81 1.82 11.83
N ALA A 98 3.58 1.40 13.09
CA ALA A 98 2.87 0.15 13.39
C ALA A 98 1.41 0.18 12.88
N LEU A 99 0.68 1.28 13.09
CA LEU A 99 -0.67 1.46 12.54
C LEU A 99 -0.67 1.42 11.02
N LEU A 100 0.29 2.09 10.38
CA LEU A 100 0.44 2.08 8.93
C LEU A 100 0.66 0.66 8.40
N CYS A 101 1.47 -0.16 9.10
CA CYS A 101 1.70 -1.56 8.74
C CYS A 101 0.43 -2.42 8.84
N ILE A 102 -0.36 -2.26 9.90
CA ILE A 102 -1.63 -2.98 10.08
C ILE A 102 -2.57 -2.73 8.89
N VAL A 103 -2.55 -1.53 8.30
CA VAL A 103 -3.36 -1.19 7.12
C VAL A 103 -2.68 -1.63 5.81
N GLN A 104 -1.35 -1.54 5.73
CA GLN A 104 -0.59 -1.92 4.52
C GLN A 104 -0.64 -3.41 4.23
N ILE A 105 -0.53 -4.28 5.25
CA ILE A 105 -0.57 -5.74 5.09
C ILE A 105 -1.82 -6.20 4.33
N PRO A 106 -3.06 -5.93 4.80
CA PRO A 106 -4.26 -6.33 4.07
C PRO A 106 -4.38 -5.61 2.72
N SER A 107 -3.89 -4.37 2.59
CA SER A 107 -3.90 -3.65 1.31
C SER A 107 -3.04 -4.36 0.26
N VAL A 108 -1.82 -4.78 0.61
CA VAL A 108 -0.92 -5.52 -0.28
C VAL A 108 -1.48 -6.90 -0.62
N MET A 109 -2.00 -7.63 0.37
CA MET A 109 -2.60 -8.94 0.15
C MET A 109 -3.80 -8.89 -0.81
N LEU A 110 -4.68 -7.90 -0.61
CA LEU A 110 -5.85 -7.72 -1.47
C LEU A 110 -5.45 -7.23 -2.87
N SER A 111 -4.55 -6.24 -2.99
CA SER A 111 -4.04 -5.79 -4.28
C SER A 111 -3.45 -6.96 -5.06
N GLY A 112 -2.52 -7.70 -4.45
CA GLY A 112 -1.86 -8.82 -5.08
C GLY A 112 -2.82 -9.93 -5.51
N LYS A 113 -3.90 -10.17 -4.75
CA LYS A 113 -4.96 -11.11 -5.15
C LYS A 113 -5.64 -10.68 -6.46
N TYR A 114 -6.07 -9.42 -6.56
CA TYR A 114 -6.83 -8.96 -7.73
C TYR A 114 -5.96 -8.60 -8.93
N ASP A 115 -4.72 -8.17 -8.70
CA ASP A 115 -3.70 -8.05 -9.75
C ASP A 115 -3.48 -9.42 -10.41
N ASN A 116 -3.26 -10.48 -9.62
CA ASN A 116 -3.11 -11.83 -10.15
C ASN A 116 -4.37 -12.33 -10.88
N LEU A 117 -5.56 -12.07 -10.34
CA LEU A 117 -6.82 -12.45 -10.99
C LEU A 117 -7.00 -11.75 -12.34
N TRP A 118 -6.66 -10.46 -12.44
CA TRP A 118 -6.81 -9.69 -13.67
C TRP A 118 -5.85 -10.15 -14.77
N TYR A 119 -4.57 -10.32 -14.45
CA TYR A 119 -3.57 -10.71 -15.44
C TYR A 119 -3.58 -12.21 -15.77
N HIS A 120 -4.03 -13.07 -14.85
CA HIS A 120 -3.82 -14.51 -14.99
C HIS A 120 -5.06 -15.37 -14.69
N GLY A 121 -6.18 -14.79 -14.26
CA GLY A 121 -7.40 -15.53 -13.94
C GLY A 121 -7.27 -16.46 -12.71
N LYS A 122 -6.17 -16.36 -11.96
CA LYS A 122 -5.87 -17.20 -10.79
C LYS A 122 -5.57 -16.34 -9.57
N VAL A 123 -5.93 -16.85 -8.39
CA VAL A 123 -5.84 -16.12 -7.11
C VAL A 123 -4.39 -15.97 -6.63
N PHE A 124 -3.49 -16.88 -7.01
CA PHE A 124 -2.08 -16.86 -6.56
C PHE A 124 -1.15 -17.55 -7.56
N LEU A 125 -0.12 -16.86 -8.05
CA LEU A 125 0.93 -17.40 -8.93
C LEU A 125 2.29 -16.81 -8.51
N TRP A 126 3.20 -17.68 -8.06
CA TRP A 126 4.45 -17.29 -7.40
C TRP A 126 5.53 -16.79 -8.38
N LEU A 127 5.71 -17.48 -9.51
CA LEU A 127 6.67 -17.16 -10.56
C LEU A 127 6.04 -17.54 -11.91
N ARG A 128 6.13 -16.67 -12.92
CA ARG A 128 5.67 -17.07 -14.25
C ARG A 128 6.43 -16.40 -15.39
N ARG A 129 6.61 -17.14 -16.48
CA ARG A 129 7.06 -16.61 -17.76
C ARG A 129 5.95 -15.74 -18.39
N ASN A 130 6.30 -14.50 -18.75
CA ASN A 130 5.42 -13.51 -19.36
C ASN A 130 4.83 -14.08 -20.68
N PRO A 131 3.50 -14.19 -20.81
CA PRO A 131 2.85 -14.72 -22.00
C PRO A 131 3.06 -13.84 -23.25
N ALA A 132 3.51 -12.59 -23.10
CA ALA A 132 3.82 -11.67 -24.21
C ALA A 132 5.21 -11.86 -24.84
N GLY A 133 5.93 -12.95 -24.51
CA GLY A 133 7.12 -13.35 -25.27
C GLY A 133 8.44 -12.71 -24.86
N GLY A 134 8.70 -12.54 -23.55
CA GLY A 134 10.05 -12.20 -23.10
C GLY A 134 10.15 -11.76 -21.64
N GLY A 135 10.39 -12.71 -20.73
CA GLY A 135 10.76 -12.43 -19.34
C GLY A 135 10.00 -13.29 -18.32
N TRP A 136 10.57 -13.43 -17.12
CA TRP A 136 9.84 -13.93 -15.96
C TRP A 136 9.22 -12.72 -15.25
N ASP A 137 7.94 -12.77 -14.96
CA ASP A 137 7.23 -11.83 -14.10
C ASP A 137 7.04 -12.49 -12.74
N SER A 138 7.43 -11.79 -11.68
CA SER A 138 7.49 -12.37 -10.34
C SER A 138 6.65 -11.58 -9.35
N SER A 139 5.73 -12.28 -8.70
CA SER A 139 5.00 -11.78 -7.52
C SER A 139 5.91 -11.56 -6.29
N LEU A 140 7.22 -11.84 -6.41
CA LEU A 140 8.24 -11.64 -5.37
C LEU A 140 8.23 -10.22 -4.81
N PHE A 141 7.91 -9.21 -5.63
CA PHE A 141 7.80 -7.82 -5.16
C PHE A 141 6.81 -7.65 -4.00
N HIS A 142 5.76 -8.48 -3.91
CA HIS A 142 4.76 -8.38 -2.86
C HIS A 142 5.12 -9.12 -1.58
N ILE A 143 5.77 -10.28 -1.66
CA ILE A 143 6.21 -11.04 -0.47
C ILE A 143 7.50 -10.44 0.10
N VAL A 144 8.43 -9.99 -0.74
CA VAL A 144 9.62 -9.25 -0.31
C VAL A 144 9.20 -7.89 0.27
N GLY A 145 8.16 -7.26 -0.29
CA GLY A 145 7.50 -6.10 0.34
C GLY A 145 6.92 -6.43 1.71
N LEU A 146 6.17 -7.53 1.85
CA LEU A 146 5.58 -7.98 3.11
C LEU A 146 6.64 -8.31 4.17
N LEU A 147 7.67 -9.07 3.79
CA LEU A 147 8.80 -9.42 4.65
C LEU A 147 9.66 -8.20 4.99
N GLY A 148 9.82 -7.27 4.06
CA GLY A 148 10.50 -5.99 4.29
C GLY A 148 9.74 -5.11 5.28
N ILE A 149 8.40 -5.04 5.18
CA ILE A 149 7.54 -4.32 6.12
C ILE A 149 7.62 -4.97 7.51
N VAL A 150 7.47 -6.30 7.60
CA VAL A 150 7.53 -7.03 8.87
C VAL A 150 8.91 -6.89 9.53
N ALA A 151 10.00 -7.07 8.77
CA ALA A 151 11.35 -6.90 9.28
C ALA A 151 11.63 -5.45 9.72
N PHE A 152 11.12 -4.46 8.98
CA PHE A 152 11.24 -3.05 9.34
C PHE A 152 10.48 -2.71 10.63
N VAL A 153 9.27 -3.24 10.81
CA VAL A 153 8.48 -3.07 12.04
C VAL A 153 9.19 -3.67 13.23
N ILE A 154 9.66 -4.92 13.11
CA ILE A 154 10.39 -5.61 14.18
C ILE A 154 11.65 -4.81 14.54
N TYR A 155 12.39 -4.34 13.53
CA TYR A 155 13.58 -3.51 13.76
C TYR A 155 13.25 -2.24 14.54
N ASN A 156 12.23 -1.46 14.12
CA ASN A 156 11.87 -0.20 14.78
C ASN A 156 11.31 -0.39 16.20
N ILE A 157 10.53 -1.44 16.43
CA ILE A 157 10.03 -1.78 17.78
C ILE A 157 11.21 -2.16 18.69
N CYS A 158 12.08 -3.06 18.22
CA CYS A 158 13.24 -3.50 19.01
C CYS A 158 14.23 -2.37 19.30
N SER A 159 14.35 -1.39 18.41
CA SER A 159 15.29 -0.27 18.55
C SER A 159 14.71 0.96 19.26
N ALA A 160 13.40 1.01 19.50
CA ALA A 160 12.77 2.02 20.36
C ALA A 160 12.75 1.63 21.85
N ILE A 161 13.01 0.35 22.15
CA ILE A 161 13.05 -0.22 23.51
C ILE A 161 14.48 -0.21 24.10
N LEU A 162 15.51 -0.09 23.25
CA LEU A 162 16.94 -0.01 23.60
C LEU A 162 17.44 1.44 23.57
#